data_AF-A0A5T2BHA8-F1
#
_entry.id   AF-A0A5T2BHA8-F1
#
_cell.length_a   1.000
_cell.length_b   1.000
_cell.length_c   1.000
_cell.angle_alpha   90.00
_cell.angle_beta   90.00
_cell.angle_gamma   90.00
#
_symmetry.space_group_name_H-M   'P 1'
#
loop_
_entity.id
_entity.type
_entity.pdbx_description
1 polymer ?
#
loop_
_entity_poly.entity_id
_entity_poly.type
_entity_poly.pdbx_seq_one_letter_code
_entity_poly.pdbx_strand_id
1 'polypeptide(L)' 'MAKNDENLIRKTCKELGLTYKQLGELIGYSESAINNASRQEKISEPLTFAINLYLENLKLKEELEDFRTLKKILTKTL' A
#
# COMPACT_ATOMS: atom_id res chain seq x y z
N MET A 1 -25.51 -14.79 -1.86
CA MET A 1 -24.57 -14.80 -0.72
C MET A 1 -23.73 -13.53 -0.80
N ALA A 2 -23.55 -12.85 0.34
CA ALA A 2 -23.17 -11.44 0.45
C ALA A 2 -21.86 -11.09 -0.28
N LYS A 3 -21.88 -9.95 -0.99
CA LYS A 3 -20.72 -9.32 -1.62
C LYS A 3 -19.77 -8.91 -0.48
N ASN A 4 -18.73 -9.69 -0.25
CA ASN A 4 -17.69 -9.37 0.74
C ASN A 4 -16.87 -8.21 0.16
N ASP A 5 -17.32 -6.97 0.36
CA ASP A 5 -16.52 -5.79 0.08
C ASP A 5 -15.35 -5.80 1.08
N GLU A 6 -14.25 -6.42 0.67
CA GLU A 6 -13.02 -6.52 1.45
C GLU A 6 -12.53 -5.09 1.75
N ASN A 7 -12.42 -4.76 3.04
CA ASN A 7 -12.00 -3.41 3.42
C ASN A 7 -10.56 -3.12 2.97
N LEU A 8 -10.22 -1.83 2.86
CA LEU A 8 -8.96 -1.38 2.29
C LEU A 8 -7.72 -2.07 2.91
N ILE A 9 -7.70 -2.27 4.23
CA ILE A 9 -6.60 -2.97 4.93
C ILE A 9 -6.40 -4.39 4.41
N ARG A 10 -7.47 -5.19 4.37
CA ARG A 10 -7.40 -6.59 3.90
C ARG A 10 -6.99 -6.68 2.45
N LYS A 11 -7.57 -5.82 1.62
CA LYS A 11 -7.23 -5.70 0.20
C LYS A 11 -5.75 -5.38 0.01
N THR A 12 -5.24 -4.33 0.66
CA THR A 12 -3.83 -3.91 0.55
C THR A 12 -2.87 -5.01 1.04
N CYS A 13 -3.15 -5.64 2.17
CA CYS A 13 -2.33 -6.75 2.67
C CYS A 13 -2.29 -7.92 1.70
N LYS A 14 -3.42 -8.27 1.08
CA LYS A 14 -3.51 -9.35 0.11
C LYS A 14 -2.76 -9.03 -1.18
N GLU A 15 -2.96 -7.83 -1.73
CA GLU A 15 -2.34 -7.39 -2.99
C GLU A 15 -0.81 -7.26 -2.87
N LEU A 16 -0.33 -6.80 -1.72
CA LEU A 16 1.10 -6.59 -1.47
C LEU A 16 1.80 -7.78 -0.78
N GLY A 17 1.07 -8.84 -0.43
CA GLY A 17 1.62 -9.98 0.30
C GLY A 17 2.12 -9.62 1.71
N LEU A 18 1.47 -8.66 2.37
CA LEU A 18 1.86 -8.16 3.69
C LEU A 18 1.00 -8.75 4.82
N THR A 19 1.62 -8.97 5.96
CA THR A 19 0.92 -9.14 7.24
C THR A 19 0.39 -7.80 7.76
N TYR A 20 -0.57 -7.83 8.69
CA TYR A 20 -1.08 -6.60 9.33
C TYR A 20 0.00 -5.86 10.12
N LYS A 21 0.94 -6.59 10.71
CA LYS A 21 2.11 -6.02 11.39
C LYS A 21 2.96 -5.21 10.41
N GLN A 22 3.32 -5.81 9.27
CA GLN A 22 4.15 -5.13 8.26
C GLN A 22 3.44 -3.90 7.70
N LEU A 23 2.15 -4.00 7.37
CA LEU A 23 1.39 -2.82 6.91
C LEU A 23 1.42 -1.71 7.96
N GLY A 24 1.17 -2.05 9.23
CA GLY A 24 1.24 -1.10 10.34
C GLY A 24 2.59 -0.39 10.44
N GLU A 25 3.70 -1.15 10.42
CA GLU A 25 5.05 -0.60 10.46
C GLU A 25 5.32 0.37 9.30
N LEU A 26 4.84 0.07 8.09
CA LEU A 26 5.03 0.89 6.90
C LEU A 26 4.26 2.22 6.94
N ILE A 27 3.11 2.25 7.60
CA ILE A 27 2.22 3.43 7.64
C ILE A 27 2.15 4.12 9.01
N GLY A 28 2.96 3.68 9.98
CA GLY A 28 3.08 4.30 11.30
C GLY A 28 1.99 3.91 12.30
N TYR A 29 1.45 2.69 12.22
CA TYR A 29 0.42 2.16 13.11
C TYR A 29 0.87 0.85 13.79
N SER A 30 0.36 0.57 14.99
CA SER A 30 0.58 -0.72 15.63
C SER A 30 -0.20 -1.83 14.92
N GLU A 31 0.28 -3.08 15.01
CA GLU A 31 -0.47 -4.25 14.53
C GLU A 31 -1.87 -4.33 15.14
N SER A 32 -2.00 -4.01 16.44
CA SER A 32 -3.29 -4.00 17.14
C SER A 32 -4.27 -2.98 16.56
N ALA A 33 -3.80 -1.79 16.17
CA ALA A 33 -4.64 -0.78 15.54
C ALA A 33 -5.12 -1.24 14.15
N ILE A 34 -4.24 -1.83 13.34
CA ILE A 34 -4.58 -2.39 12.04
C ILE A 34 -5.56 -3.56 12.17
N ASN A 35 -5.32 -4.48 13.12
CA ASN A 35 -6.20 -5.63 13.36
C ASN A 35 -7.61 -5.18 13.77
N ASN A 36 -7.70 -4.22 14.70
CA ASN A 36 -8.99 -3.68 15.13
C ASN A 36 -9.73 -2.99 13.97
N ALA A 37 -9.05 -2.13 13.20
CA ALA A 37 -9.63 -1.45 12.05
C ALA A 37 -10.04 -2.42 10.93
N SER A 38 -9.31 -3.53 10.75
CA SER A 38 -9.61 -4.54 9.72
C SER A 38 -10.94 -5.26 9.92
N ARG A 39 -11.51 -5.21 11.13
CA ARG A 39 -12.79 -5.83 11.48
C ARG A 39 -13.97 -4.85 11.39
N GLN A 40 -13.69 -3.55 11.28
CA GLN A 40 -14.71 -2.51 11.22
C GLN A 40 -15.26 -2.37 9.79
N GLU A 41 -16.54 -2.00 9.68
CA GLU A 41 -17.18 -1.70 8.40
C GLU A 41 -16.59 -0.45 7.75
N LYS A 42 -16.21 0.54 8.57
CA LYS A 42 -15.59 1.80 8.13
C LYS A 42 -14.21 1.94 8.75
N ILE A 43 -13.22 2.24 7.91
CA ILE A 43 -11.87 2.61 8.33
C ILE A 43 -11.86 4.12 8.59
N SER A 44 -11.10 4.57 9.59
CA SER A 44 -10.95 6.00 9.85
C SER A 44 -10.32 6.71 8.66
N GLU A 45 -10.70 7.97 8.46
CA GLU A 45 -10.15 8.80 7.36
C GLU A 45 -8.62 8.93 7.44
N PRO A 46 -7.98 9.15 8.62
CA PRO A 46 -6.51 9.20 8.70
C PRO A 46 -5.82 7.90 8.30
N LEU A 47 -6.38 6.74 8.68
CA LEU A 47 -5.82 5.44 8.30
C LEU A 47 -6.01 5.16 6.81
N THR A 48 -7.16 5.54 6.26
CA THR A 48 -7.42 5.49 4.81
C THR A 48 -6.40 6.33 4.05
N PHE A 49 -6.15 7.56 4.51
CA PHE A 49 -5.16 8.45 3.91
C PHE A 49 -3.74 7.88 4.00
N ALA A 50 -3.35 7.32 5.15
CA ALA A 50 -2.04 6.70 5.34
C ALA A 50 -1.81 5.52 4.38
N ILE A 51 -2.80 4.64 4.20
CA ILE A 51 -2.72 3.52 3.25
C ILE A 51 -2.59 4.05 1.81
N ASN A 52 -3.40 5.03 1.42
CA ASN A 52 -3.36 5.58 0.07
C ASN A 52 -2.04 6.28 -0.24
N LEU A 53 -1.48 7.03 0.72
CA LEU A 53 -0.14 7.63 0.56
C LEU A 53 0.95 6.58 0.37
N TYR A 54 0.87 5.45 1.10
CA TYR A 54 1.82 4.37 0.93
C TYR A 54 1.71 3.72 -0.46
N LEU A 55 0.49 3.45 -0.93
CA LEU A 55 0.26 2.90 -2.27
C LEU A 55 0.76 3.84 -3.38
N GLU A 56 0.48 5.15 -3.27
CA GLU A 56 1.00 6.14 -4.21
C GLU A 56 2.53 6.21 -4.15
N ASN A 57 3.15 6.08 -2.97
CA ASN A 57 4.60 6.03 -2.86
C ASN A 57 5.22 4.81 -3.57
N LEU A 58 4.57 3.65 -3.51
CA LEU A 58 5.02 2.46 -4.23
C LEU A 58 4.96 2.67 -5.75
N LYS A 59 3.83 3.21 -6.24
CA LYS A 59 3.65 3.54 -7.65
C LYS A 59 4.69 4.56 -8.14
N LEU A 60 4.92 5.63 -7.39
CA LEU A 60 5.92 6.65 -7.75
C LEU A 60 7.35 6.08 -7.75
N LYS A 61 7.66 5.10 -6.90
CA LYS A 61 8.96 4.41 -6.91
C LYS A 61 9.14 3.56 -8.16
N GLU A 62 8.09 2.86 -8.59
CA GLU A 62 8.08 2.07 -9.83
C GLU A 62 8.29 2.99 -11.05
N GLU A 63 7.50 4.06 -11.16
CA GLU A 63 7.64 5.05 -12.25
C GLU A 63 9.05 5.68 -12.30
N LEU A 64 9.64 5.93 -11.12
CA LEU A 64 11.01 6.45 -11.03
C LEU A 64 12.06 5.42 -11.48
N GLU A 65 11.85 4.14 -11.20
CA GLU A 65 12.72 3.06 -11.65
C GLU A 65 12.66 2.89 -13.17
N ASP A 66 11.46 2.93 -13.76
CA ASP A 66 11.26 2.91 -15.21
C ASP A 66 11.99 4.08 -15.89
N PHE A 67 11.84 5.29 -15.34
CA PHE A 67 12.54 6.47 -15.86
C PHE A 67 14.07 6.32 -15.79
N ARG A 68 14.59 5.78 -14.68
CA ARG A 68 16.03 5.52 -14.52
C ARG A 68 16.52 4.47 -15.52
N THR A 69 15.72 3.45 -15.79
CA THR A 69 16.01 2.41 -16.78
C THR A 69 16.06 3.00 -18.18
N LEU A 70 15.08 3.81 -18.56
CA LEU A 70 15.07 4.54 -19.83
C LEU A 70 16.32 5.40 -19.99
N LYS A 71 16.65 6.22 -18.98
CA LYS A 71 17.85 7.07 -18.98
C LYS A 71 19.12 6.24 -19.21
N LYS A 72 19.26 5.10 -18.54
CA LYS A 72 20.41 4.20 -18.66
C LYS A 72 20.54 3.62 -20.08
N ILE A 73 19.42 3.26 -20.72
CA ILE A 73 19.41 2.75 -22.10
C ILE A 73 19.87 3.84 -23.07
N LEU A 74 19.33 5.06 -22.91
CA LEU A 74 19.69 6.20 -23.76
C LEU A 74 21.19 6.53 -23.65
N THR A 75 21.75 6.58 -22.43
CA THR A 75 23.18 6.86 -22.21
C THR A 75 24.13 5.75 -22.68
N LYS A 76 23.65 4.51 -22.84
CA LYS A 76 24.47 3.39 -23.34
C LYS A 76 24.47 3.25 -24.86
N THR A 77 23.45 3.80 -25.52
CA THR A 77 23.23 3.61 -26.97
C THR A 77 23.68 4.81 -27.79
N LEU A 78 23.68 6.00 -27.18
CA LEU A 78 24.20 7.25 -27.74
C LEU A 78 25.62 7.51 -27.22
#